data_AF-A0A817K8A5-F1
#
_entry.id   AF-A0A817K8A5-F1
#
_cell.length_a   1.000
_cell.length_b   1.000
_cell.length_c   1.000
_cell.angle_alpha   90.00
_cell.angle_beta   90.00
_cell.angle_gamma   90.00
#
_symmetry.space_group_name_H-M   'P 1'
#
loop_
_entity.id
_entity.type
_entity.pdbx_description
1 polymer ?
#
loop_
_entity_poly.entity_id
_entity_poly.type
_entity_poly.pdbx_seq_one_letter_code
_entity_poly.pdbx_strand_id
1 'polypeptide(L)'
;MHKQRNLSKKLVLYSDTRFSGAYAMLVVFQDVYDELGKILDSKLLTAYSRIDEDLLRDICEFLFPFDTAIHTLSDSKRPTLHRVVPLKQFLINKCNINNDDKEGLKQLKALLGK
;
A
#
# COMPACT_ATOMS: atom_id res chain seq x y z
N MET A 1 -1.93 -26.53 8.90
CA MET A 1 -0.53 -26.04 8.89
C MET A 1 0.00 -25.53 7.54
N HIS A 2 -0.65 -25.79 6.39
CA HIS A 2 -0.16 -25.27 5.10
C HIS A 2 -0.36 -23.76 4.89
N LYS A 3 -1.45 -23.17 5.41
CA LYS A 3 -1.79 -21.75 5.20
C LYS A 3 -0.81 -20.77 5.87
N GLN A 4 -0.42 -21.04 7.12
CA GLN A 4 0.59 -20.25 7.85
C GLN A 4 1.95 -20.21 7.13
N ARG A 5 2.31 -21.30 6.44
CA ARG A 5 3.59 -21.42 5.74
C ARG A 5 3.63 -20.61 4.44
N ASN A 6 2.48 -20.26 3.87
CA ASN A 6 2.38 -19.36 2.71
C ASN A 6 2.42 -17.88 3.14
N LEU A 7 1.77 -17.54 4.25
CA LEU A 7 1.89 -16.23 4.89
C LEU A 7 3.35 -15.92 5.26
N SER A 8 4.06 -16.88 5.88
CA SER A 8 5.46 -16.67 6.26
C SER A 8 6.38 -16.43 5.06
N LYS A 9 6.14 -17.10 3.92
CA LYS A 9 6.91 -16.87 2.69
C LYS A 9 6.67 -15.48 2.09
N LYS A 10 5.43 -14.97 2.10
CA LYS A 10 5.12 -13.60 1.64
C LYS A 10 5.72 -12.54 2.58
N LEU A 11 5.77 -12.80 3.89
CA LEU A 11 6.36 -11.88 4.87
C LEU A 11 7.88 -11.74 4.75
N VAL A 12 8.60 -12.81 4.37
CA VAL A 12 10.08 -12.77 4.25
C VAL A 12 10.55 -11.85 3.13
N LEU A 13 9.75 -11.62 2.08
CA LEU A 13 10.05 -10.66 1.01
C LEU A 13 10.09 -9.19 1.49
N TYR A 14 9.61 -8.88 2.70
CA TYR A 14 9.59 -7.52 3.24
C TYR A 14 10.95 -6.99 3.67
N SER A 15 11.91 -7.88 3.97
CA SER A 15 13.18 -7.46 4.56
C SER A 15 14.04 -6.63 3.60
N ASP A 16 13.80 -6.72 2.28
CA ASP A 16 14.52 -5.94 1.28
C ASP A 16 13.92 -4.54 1.05
N THR A 17 12.69 -4.27 1.48
CA THR A 17 11.97 -3.00 1.25
C THR A 17 12.02 -2.05 2.44
N ARG A 18 13.19 -1.42 2.69
CA ARG A 18 13.34 -0.41 3.76
C ARG A 18 12.47 0.85 3.58
N PHE A 19 11.98 1.10 2.35
CA PHE A 19 11.24 2.32 2.00
C PHE A 19 9.73 2.12 1.76
N SER A 20 9.25 0.89 1.56
CA SER A 20 7.83 0.61 1.25
C SER A 20 7.17 -0.43 2.16
N GLY A 21 7.79 -0.79 3.30
CA GLY A 21 7.28 -1.82 4.20
C GLY A 21 5.82 -1.61 4.64
N ALA A 22 5.38 -0.36 4.86
CA ALA A 22 3.99 -0.07 5.20
C ALA A 22 3.03 -0.32 4.01
N TYR A 23 3.39 0.11 2.80
CA TYR A 23 2.58 -0.15 1.61
C TYR A 23 2.50 -1.64 1.30
N ALA A 24 3.65 -2.32 1.29
CA ALA A 24 3.71 -3.77 1.14
C ALA A 24 2.77 -4.43 2.14
N MET A 25 2.80 -4.00 3.43
CA MET A 25 1.96 -4.52 4.52
C MET A 25 0.49 -4.48 4.18
N LEU A 26 0.04 -3.32 3.71
CA LEU A 26 -1.34 -3.11 3.32
C LEU A 26 -1.74 -3.99 2.13
N VAL A 27 -0.88 -4.14 1.13
CA VAL A 27 -1.13 -5.00 -0.03
C VAL A 27 -1.26 -6.48 0.39
N VAL A 28 -0.34 -6.98 1.21
CA VAL A 28 -0.43 -8.37 1.70
C VAL A 28 -1.63 -8.56 2.62
N PHE A 29 -1.95 -7.57 3.45
CA PHE A 29 -3.12 -7.61 4.33
C PHE A 29 -4.41 -7.64 3.52
N GLN A 30 -4.51 -6.84 2.45
CA GLN A 30 -5.62 -6.83 1.51
C GLN A 30 -5.75 -8.19 0.78
N ASP A 31 -4.65 -8.74 0.29
CA ASP A 31 -4.61 -10.06 -0.38
C ASP A 31 -5.21 -11.20 0.46
N VAL A 32 -5.08 -11.11 1.78
CA VAL A 32 -5.47 -12.17 2.72
C VAL A 32 -6.65 -11.79 3.59
N TYR A 33 -7.30 -10.65 3.31
CA TYR A 33 -8.39 -10.08 4.12
C TYR A 33 -9.49 -11.13 4.36
N ASP A 34 -10.09 -11.67 3.30
CA ASP A 34 -11.15 -12.70 3.40
C ASP A 34 -10.76 -13.99 4.13
N GLU A 35 -9.46 -14.28 4.22
CA GLU A 35 -8.93 -15.43 4.95
C GLU A 35 -8.67 -15.12 6.42
N LEU A 36 -8.33 -13.88 6.77
CA LEU A 36 -7.99 -13.47 8.13
C LEU A 36 -9.15 -13.66 9.10
N GLY A 37 -10.37 -13.29 8.72
CA GLY A 37 -11.54 -13.43 9.60
C GLY A 37 -11.78 -14.87 10.09
N LYS A 38 -11.29 -15.89 9.36
CA LYS A 38 -11.44 -17.32 9.70
C LYS A 38 -10.38 -17.85 10.64
N ILE A 39 -9.30 -17.10 10.88
CA ILE A 39 -8.14 -17.53 11.66
C ILE A 39 -7.90 -16.69 12.92
N LEU A 40 -8.60 -15.57 13.06
CA LEU A 40 -8.49 -14.69 14.22
C LEU A 40 -9.28 -15.23 15.42
N ASP A 41 -8.75 -15.00 16.63
CA ASP A 41 -9.50 -15.21 17.87
C ASP A 41 -10.59 -14.12 18.06
N SER A 42 -11.48 -14.31 19.03
CA SER A 42 -12.62 -13.42 19.27
C SER A 42 -12.23 -11.97 19.60
N LYS A 43 -11.07 -11.77 20.25
CA LYS A 43 -10.57 -10.45 20.61
C LYS A 43 -10.07 -9.70 19.38
N LEU A 44 -9.26 -10.37 18.54
CA LEU A 44 -8.72 -9.80 17.32
C LEU A 44 -9.79 -9.63 16.24
N LEU A 45 -10.78 -10.52 16.18
CA LEU A 45 -11.90 -10.43 15.24
C LEU A 45 -12.72 -9.14 15.44
N THR A 46 -12.88 -8.69 16.69
CA THR A 46 -13.58 -7.43 17.00
C THR A 46 -12.84 -6.20 16.49
N ALA A 47 -11.50 -6.23 16.52
CA ALA A 47 -10.68 -5.16 15.96
C ALA A 47 -10.68 -5.22 14.42
N TYR A 48 -10.55 -6.42 13.87
CA TYR A 48 -10.58 -6.69 12.44
C TYR A 48 -11.90 -6.25 11.78
N SER A 49 -13.05 -6.51 12.43
CA SER A 49 -14.37 -6.14 11.90
C SER A 49 -14.61 -4.62 11.83
N ARG A 50 -13.70 -3.80 12.38
CA ARG A 50 -13.76 -2.33 12.28
C ARG A 50 -12.96 -1.80 11.09
N ILE A 51 -12.22 -2.66 10.39
CA ILE A 51 -11.45 -2.26 9.22
C ILE A 51 -12.43 -2.10 8.05
N ASP A 52 -12.35 -0.94 7.41
CA ASP A 52 -13.07 -0.66 6.16
C ASP A 52 -12.23 -1.21 5.01
N GLU A 53 -12.67 -2.34 4.44
CA GLU A 53 -11.99 -3.01 3.35
C GLU A 53 -11.94 -2.15 2.08
N ASP A 54 -13.03 -1.43 1.78
CA ASP A 54 -13.06 -0.61 0.59
C ASP A 54 -12.11 0.59 0.75
N LEU A 55 -11.99 1.17 1.95
CA LEU A 55 -11.00 2.21 2.23
C LEU A 55 -9.58 1.66 2.16
N LEU A 56 -9.33 0.45 2.66
CA LEU A 56 -8.03 -0.23 2.53
C LEU A 56 -7.65 -0.38 1.04
N ARG A 57 -8.58 -0.85 0.20
CA ARG A 57 -8.37 -0.98 -1.25
C ARG A 57 -8.03 0.37 -1.87
N ASP A 58 -8.79 1.41 -1.57
CA ASP A 58 -8.56 2.76 -2.13
C ASP A 58 -7.18 3.31 -1.73
N ILE A 59 -6.74 3.06 -0.48
CA ILE A 59 -5.41 3.45 -0.01
C ILE A 59 -4.31 2.67 -0.76
N CYS A 60 -4.47 1.36 -0.93
CA CYS A 60 -3.52 0.55 -1.69
C CYS A 60 -3.41 1.02 -3.15
N GLU A 61 -4.53 1.31 -3.79
CA GLU A 61 -4.56 1.84 -5.17
C GLU A 61 -3.92 3.23 -5.27
N PHE A 62 -4.13 4.09 -4.27
CA PHE A 62 -3.50 5.41 -4.20
C PHE A 62 -1.97 5.33 -4.02
N LEU A 63 -1.48 4.38 -3.22
CA LEU A 63 -0.05 4.22 -2.94
C LEU A 63 0.72 3.49 -4.04
N PHE A 64 0.05 2.67 -4.86
CA PHE A 64 0.67 1.90 -5.94
C PHE A 64 1.52 2.73 -6.93
N PRO A 65 1.09 3.92 -7.39
CA PRO A 65 1.92 4.82 -8.19
C PRO A 65 3.26 5.21 -7.55
N PHE A 66 3.31 5.37 -6.23
CA PHE A 66 4.52 5.75 -5.51
C PHE A 66 5.53 4.61 -5.49
N ASP A 67 5.06 3.39 -5.21
CA ASP A 67 5.88 2.19 -5.26
C ASP A 67 6.43 1.94 -6.67
N THR A 68 5.58 2.11 -7.69
CA THR A 68 5.98 2.02 -9.10
C THR A 68 7.05 3.05 -9.46
N ALA A 69 6.94 4.30 -8.97
CA ALA A 69 7.91 5.34 -9.22
C ALA A 69 9.27 5.03 -8.57
N ILE A 70 9.28 4.49 -7.35
CA ILE A 70 10.49 4.03 -6.67
C ILE A 70 11.18 2.95 -7.52
N HIS A 71 10.46 1.90 -7.89
CA HIS A 71 11.00 0.82 -8.72
C HIS A 71 11.52 1.31 -10.08
N THR A 72 10.79 2.25 -10.71
CA THR A 72 11.19 2.83 -12.00
C THR A 72 12.47 3.65 -11.91
N LEU A 73 12.67 4.37 -10.80
CA LEU A 73 13.85 5.21 -10.59
C LEU A 73 15.07 4.42 -10.08
N SER A 74 14.83 3.31 -9.38
CA SER A 74 15.86 2.40 -8.88
C SER A 74 16.40 1.41 -9.93
N ASP A 75 15.90 1.42 -11.17
CA ASP A 75 16.42 0.57 -12.24
C ASP A 75 17.89 0.90 -12.56
N SER A 76 18.77 -0.07 -12.33
CA SER A 76 20.21 0.06 -12.53
C SER A 76 20.66 -0.18 -13.99
N LYS A 77 19.76 -0.68 -14.85
CA LYS A 77 20.11 -1.07 -16.23
C LYS A 77 20.06 0.10 -17.21
N ARG A 78 19.39 1.21 -16.88
CA ARG A 78 19.23 2.37 -17.75
C ARG A 78 19.31 3.67 -16.95
N PRO A 79 19.82 4.78 -17.52
CA PRO A 79 19.78 6.06 -16.85
C PRO A 79 18.33 6.48 -16.54
N THR A 80 18.00 6.73 -15.28
CA THR A 80 16.62 7.07 -14.84
C THR A 80 16.44 8.55 -14.49
N LEU A 81 17.52 9.34 -14.40
CA LEU A 81 17.48 10.73 -13.92
C LEU A 81 16.48 11.62 -14.69
N HIS A 82 16.39 11.44 -16.01
CA HIS A 82 15.45 12.18 -16.87
C HIS A 82 13.97 11.92 -16.53
N ARG A 83 13.67 10.85 -15.79
CA ARG A 83 12.32 10.46 -15.38
C ARG A 83 11.91 11.06 -14.03
N VAL A 84 12.85 11.60 -13.26
CA VAL A 84 12.59 12.14 -11.92
C VAL A 84 11.57 13.27 -11.97
N VAL A 85 11.75 14.25 -12.86
CA VAL A 85 10.84 15.40 -12.97
C VAL A 85 9.44 14.99 -13.44
N PRO A 86 9.27 14.19 -14.52
CA PRO A 86 7.95 13.68 -14.91
C PRO A 86 7.25 12.87 -13.81
N LEU A 87 7.97 11.96 -13.14
CA LEU A 87 7.39 11.12 -12.08
C LEU A 87 7.00 11.96 -10.86
N LYS A 88 7.81 12.95 -10.48
CA LYS A 88 7.46 13.89 -9.42
C LYS A 88 6.15 14.62 -9.73
N GLN A 89 6.02 15.19 -10.94
CA GLN A 89 4.79 15.89 -11.32
C GLN A 89 3.58 14.96 -11.35
N PHE A 90 3.76 13.74 -11.86
CA PHE A 90 2.72 12.72 -11.87
C PHE A 90 2.23 12.38 -10.45
N LEU A 91 3.14 12.18 -9.50
CA LEU A 91 2.79 11.91 -8.10
C LEU A 91 2.10 13.10 -7.44
N ILE A 92 2.57 14.33 -7.67
CA ILE A 92 1.90 15.55 -7.17
C ILE A 92 0.46 15.62 -7.68
N ASN A 93 0.25 15.35 -8.98
CA ASN A 93 -1.09 15.36 -9.55
C ASN A 93 -2.01 14.30 -8.90
N LYS A 94 -1.46 13.16 -8.48
CA LYS A 94 -2.22 12.12 -7.76
C LYS A 94 -2.58 12.51 -6.33
N CYS A 95 -1.80 13.39 -5.69
CA CYS A 95 -2.09 13.94 -4.36
C CYS A 95 -3.24 14.97 -4.35
N ASN A 96 -3.71 15.43 -5.51
CA ASN A 96 -4.84 16.34 -5.55
C ASN A 96 -6.09 15.68 -4.94
N ILE A 97 -6.74 16.43 -4.05
CA ILE A 97 -7.96 16.01 -3.38
C ILE A 97 -9.13 16.16 -4.37
N ASN A 98 -9.85 15.06 -4.60
CA ASN A 98 -11.06 15.04 -5.40
C ASN A 98 -12.28 15.00 -4.48
N ASN A 99 -13.40 15.57 -4.92
CA ASN A 99 -14.64 15.55 -4.15
C ASN A 99 -15.17 14.13 -3.91
N ASP A 100 -14.92 13.23 -4.86
CA ASP A 100 -15.35 11.83 -4.81
C ASP A 100 -14.45 10.93 -3.95
N ASP A 101 -13.30 11.44 -3.47
CA ASP A 101 -12.42 10.67 -2.59
C ASP A 101 -13.12 10.40 -1.24
N LYS A 102 -12.94 9.19 -0.69
CA LYS A 102 -13.35 8.87 0.68
C LYS A 102 -12.58 9.72 1.69
N GLU A 103 -13.21 9.97 2.84
CA GLU A 103 -12.66 10.85 3.87
C GLU A 103 -11.26 10.44 4.34
N GLY A 104 -11.00 9.14 4.57
CA GLY A 104 -9.67 8.66 4.94
C GLY A 104 -8.60 8.91 3.87
N LEU A 105 -8.98 8.82 2.59
CA LEU A 105 -8.08 9.11 1.47
C LEU A 105 -7.83 10.63 1.34
N LYS A 106 -8.86 11.46 1.55
CA LYS A 106 -8.71 12.93 1.60
C LYS A 106 -7.73 13.36 2.68
N GLN A 107 -7.84 12.77 3.87
CA GLN A 107 -6.93 13.03 4.99
C GLN A 107 -5.49 12.63 4.66
N LEU A 108 -5.28 11.47 4.04
CA LEU A 108 -3.96 11.01 3.60
C LEU A 108 -3.35 11.97 2.57
N LYS A 109 -4.12 12.36 1.55
CA LYS A 109 -3.69 13.31 0.52
C LYS A 109 -3.35 14.69 1.12
N ALA A 110 -4.15 15.17 2.08
CA ALA A 110 -3.90 16.43 2.77
C ALA A 110 -2.58 16.44 3.57
N LEU A 111 -2.16 15.29 4.11
CA LEU A 111 -0.86 15.15 4.77
C LEU A 111 0.31 15.20 3.79
N LEU A 112 0.14 14.64 2.60
CA LEU A 112 1.18 14.55 1.56
C LEU A 112 1.29 15.83 0.69
N GLY A 113 0.25 16.67 0.69
CA GLY A 113 0.23 17.94 -0.03
C GLY A 113 0.86 19.13 0.71
N LYS A 114 1.45 18.90 1.90
CA LYS A 114 2.24 19.88 2.66
C LYS A 114 3.72 19.70 2.41
#